data_AF-M7TXI2-F1
#
_entry.id   AF-M7TXI2-F1
#
_cell.length_a   1.000
_cell.length_b   1.000
_cell.length_c   1.000
_cell.angle_alpha   90.00
_cell.angle_beta   90.00
_cell.angle_gamma   90.00
#
_symmetry.space_group_name_H-M   'P 1'
#
loop_
_entity.id
_entity.type
_entity.pdbx_description
1 polymer ?
#
loop_
_entity_poly.entity_id
_entity_poly.type
_entity_poly.pdbx_seq_one_letter_code
_entity_poly.pdbx_strand_id
1 'polypeptide(L)'
;MHGTDILALAFRIGQFAFSTIVVGLTSSHLHSARTEPSWSKKRFIYTDVVAALGLFVSLFFMLPFTWNFIHWPIDFLMFVMYMIAFGLLVDFIAPLNCGSIFNWYGVFGSSACARWKSDVAFTFLASLFFLGSFLLGTYIHYRNRHTVVTDQPANNGQQSNGLGGARKKWYRSRAEPSRI
;
A
#
# COMPACT_ATOMS: atom_id res chain seq x y z
N MET A 1 -13.13 -14.58 -9.96
CA MET A 1 -12.15 -13.67 -9.33
C MET A 1 -12.68 -13.34 -7.95
N HIS A 2 -11.94 -13.65 -6.89
CA HIS A 2 -12.40 -13.36 -5.54
C HIS A 2 -12.39 -11.84 -5.35
N GLY A 3 -13.36 -11.27 -4.64
CA GLY A 3 -13.46 -9.81 -4.44
C GLY A 3 -12.20 -9.17 -3.83
N THR A 4 -11.37 -9.98 -3.16
CA THR A 4 -10.05 -9.60 -2.64
C THR A 4 -9.06 -9.17 -3.73
N ASP A 5 -9.12 -9.80 -4.90
CA ASP A 5 -8.17 -9.56 -6.00
C ASP A 5 -8.45 -8.20 -6.64
N ILE A 6 -9.74 -7.87 -6.80
CA ILE A 6 -10.20 -6.57 -7.32
C ILE A 6 -9.84 -5.45 -6.34
N LEU A 7 -10.03 -5.68 -5.04
CA LEU A 7 -9.70 -4.71 -4.01
C LEU A 7 -8.18 -4.46 -3.95
N ALA A 8 -7.37 -5.51 -4.02
CA ALA A 8 -5.91 -5.39 -4.07
C ALA A 8 -5.45 -4.61 -5.30
N LEU A 9 -6.04 -4.89 -6.46
CA LEU A 9 -5.75 -4.16 -7.70
C LEU A 9 -6.14 -2.67 -7.60
N ALA A 10 -7.31 -2.36 -7.03
CA ALA A 10 -7.78 -1.00 -6.86
C ALA A 10 -6.85 -0.18 -5.93
N PHE A 11 -6.41 -0.76 -4.81
CA PHE A 11 -5.44 -0.13 -3.94
C PHE A 11 -4.10 0.14 -4.65
N ARG A 12 -3.61 -0.82 -5.47
CA ARG A 12 -2.37 -0.68 -6.25
C ARG A 12 -2.45 0.44 -7.29
N ILE A 13 -3.58 0.57 -7.98
CA ILE A 13 -3.81 1.68 -8.92
C ILE A 13 -3.89 3.01 -8.15
N GLY A 14 -4.54 3.01 -6.99
CA GLY A 14 -4.62 4.18 -6.11
C GLY A 14 -3.25 4.71 -5.73
N GLN A 15 -2.38 3.88 -5.15
CA GLN A 15 -1.03 4.32 -4.74
C GLN A 15 -0.19 4.85 -5.92
N PHE A 16 -0.34 4.31 -7.14
CA PHE A 16 0.32 4.83 -8.35
C PHE A 16 -0.20 6.23 -8.69
N ALA A 17 -1.51 6.40 -8.71
CA ALA A 17 -2.15 7.69 -9.02
C ALA A 17 -1.73 8.76 -8.01
N PHE A 18 -1.79 8.47 -6.71
CA PHE A 18 -1.41 9.43 -5.67
C PHE A 18 0.09 9.74 -5.68
N SER A 19 0.96 8.73 -5.88
CA SER A 19 2.42 8.97 -5.99
C SER A 19 2.74 9.87 -7.18
N THR A 20 2.08 9.66 -8.33
CA THR A 20 2.26 10.49 -9.53
C THR A 20 1.83 11.93 -9.29
N ILE A 21 0.70 12.15 -8.60
CA ILE A 21 0.23 13.49 -8.25
C ILE A 21 1.26 14.21 -7.36
N VAL A 22 1.79 13.53 -6.33
CA VAL A 22 2.78 14.11 -5.40
C VAL A 22 4.10 14.45 -6.13
N VAL A 23 4.61 13.57 -7.00
CA VAL A 23 5.80 13.86 -7.83
C VAL A 23 5.56 15.10 -8.71
N GLY A 24 4.39 15.16 -9.36
CA GLY A 24 4.03 16.28 -10.25
C GLY A 24 3.96 17.62 -9.51
N LEU A 25 3.35 17.63 -8.32
CA LEU A 25 3.28 18.84 -7.49
C LEU A 25 4.67 19.23 -6.97
N THR A 26 5.45 18.28 -6.46
CA THR A 26 6.77 18.54 -5.85
C THR A 26 7.79 19.05 -6.89
N SER A 27 7.80 18.46 -8.10
CA SER A 27 8.72 18.84 -9.19
C SER A 27 8.62 20.32 -9.58
N SER A 28 7.41 20.87 -9.54
CA SER A 28 7.17 22.29 -9.90
C SER A 28 7.77 23.28 -8.88
N HIS A 29 7.88 22.88 -7.61
CA HIS A 29 8.40 23.72 -6.54
C HIS A 29 9.93 23.85 -6.58
N LEU A 30 10.63 22.86 -7.16
CA LEU A 30 12.09 22.85 -7.26
C LEU A 30 12.64 23.93 -8.19
N HIS A 31 11.85 24.37 -9.18
CA HIS A 31 12.26 25.44 -10.11
C HIS A 31 12.24 26.82 -9.44
N SER A 32 11.31 27.04 -8.51
CA SER A 32 11.14 28.31 -7.80
C SER A 32 12.01 28.43 -6.54
N ALA A 33 12.52 27.32 -6.00
CA ALA A 33 13.32 27.29 -4.77
C ALA A 33 14.83 27.59 -4.97
N ARG A 34 15.21 28.28 -6.06
CA ARG A 34 16.62 28.63 -6.33
C ARG A 34 17.17 29.72 -5.41
N THR A 35 16.31 30.53 -4.80
CA THR A 35 16.67 31.70 -3.98
C THR A 35 16.43 31.53 -2.48
N GLU A 36 15.92 30.38 -2.03
CA GLU A 36 15.48 30.14 -0.65
C GLU A 36 16.55 29.42 0.22
N PRO A 37 16.54 29.63 1.55
CA PRO A 37 17.56 29.11 2.47
C PRO A 37 17.71 27.58 2.45
N SER A 38 18.94 27.12 2.70
CA SER A 38 19.41 25.74 2.50
C SER A 38 18.63 24.64 3.24
N TRP A 39 17.78 24.99 4.22
CA TRP A 39 17.04 24.03 5.07
C TRP A 39 15.71 23.61 4.44
N SER A 40 14.96 24.54 3.82
CA SER A 40 13.72 24.22 3.10
C SER A 40 13.96 23.31 1.91
N LYS A 41 15.09 23.52 1.21
CA LYS A 41 15.45 22.78 0.00
C LYS A 41 15.60 21.26 0.25
N LYS A 42 16.15 20.86 1.39
CA LYS A 42 16.36 19.43 1.74
C LYS A 42 15.05 18.67 1.92
N ARG A 43 14.00 19.32 2.44
CA ARG A 43 12.69 18.69 2.74
C ARG A 43 11.92 18.35 1.46
N PHE A 44 11.97 19.23 0.46
CA PHE A 44 11.35 19.00 -0.84
C PHE A 44 12.05 17.88 -1.62
N ILE A 45 13.38 17.84 -1.60
CA ILE A 45 14.15 16.76 -2.22
C ILE A 45 13.81 15.41 -1.57
N TYR A 46 13.68 15.36 -0.24
CA TYR A 46 13.27 14.13 0.45
C TYR A 46 11.90 13.65 -0.04
N THR A 47 10.91 14.55 -0.12
CA THR A 47 9.54 14.21 -0.54
C THR A 47 9.48 13.74 -1.99
N ASP A 48 10.23 14.37 -2.88
CA ASP A 48 10.33 13.99 -4.29
C ASP A 48 10.91 12.58 -4.45
N VAL A 49 12.01 12.28 -3.75
CA VAL A 49 12.65 10.95 -3.77
C VAL A 49 11.71 9.87 -3.23
N VAL A 50 11.02 10.13 -2.11
CA VAL A 50 10.03 9.21 -1.54
C VAL A 50 8.90 8.94 -2.54
N ALA A 51 8.40 9.99 -3.22
CA ALA A 51 7.32 9.86 -4.18
C ALA A 51 7.75 9.12 -5.45
N ALA A 52 8.98 9.35 -5.93
CA ALA A 52 9.57 8.59 -7.03
C ALA A 52 9.74 7.10 -6.69
N LEU A 53 10.20 6.79 -5.46
CA LEU A 53 10.27 5.42 -4.97
C LEU A 53 8.88 4.77 -4.89
N GLY A 54 7.86 5.49 -4.43
CA GLY A 54 6.48 4.99 -4.40
C GLY A 54 5.92 4.69 -5.78
N LEU A 55 6.17 5.56 -6.76
CA LEU A 55 5.81 5.34 -8.16
C LEU A 55 6.54 4.11 -8.72
N PHE A 56 7.86 4.02 -8.50
CA PHE A 56 8.68 2.91 -8.98
C PHE A 56 8.25 1.57 -8.37
N VAL A 57 8.02 1.52 -7.05
CA VAL A 57 7.52 0.34 -6.35
C VAL A 57 6.12 -0.03 -6.83
N SER A 58 5.24 0.95 -7.05
CA SER A 58 3.90 0.64 -7.55
C SER A 58 3.92 0.06 -8.95
N LEU A 59 4.74 0.64 -9.85
CA LEU A 59 4.90 0.20 -11.22
C LEU A 59 5.58 -1.18 -11.32
N PHE A 60 6.65 -1.39 -10.54
CA PHE A 60 7.40 -2.63 -10.53
C PHE A 60 6.54 -3.82 -10.09
N PHE A 61 5.71 -3.63 -9.06
CA PHE A 61 4.81 -4.67 -8.56
C PHE A 61 3.51 -4.82 -9.37
N MET A 62 3.26 -3.97 -10.38
CA MET A 62 2.17 -4.18 -11.35
C MET A 62 2.50 -5.33 -12.33
N LEU A 63 3.79 -5.66 -12.49
CA LEU A 63 4.22 -6.83 -13.26
C LEU A 63 4.01 -8.11 -12.43
N PRO A 64 3.29 -9.13 -12.95
CA PRO A 64 2.96 -10.35 -12.22
C PRO A 64 4.15 -11.30 -11.98
N PHE A 65 5.39 -10.80 -12.00
CA PHE A 65 6.62 -11.60 -12.08
C PHE A 65 7.35 -11.81 -10.75
N THR A 66 7.02 -11.09 -9.68
CA THR A 66 7.87 -11.08 -8.47
C THR A 66 7.09 -11.41 -7.20
N TRP A 67 7.13 -12.70 -6.86
CA TRP A 67 7.17 -13.24 -5.50
C TRP A 67 6.22 -12.62 -4.47
N ASN A 68 5.11 -13.31 -4.25
CA ASN A 68 4.04 -13.08 -3.25
C ASN A 68 4.52 -12.94 -1.77
N PHE A 69 5.83 -13.00 -1.49
CA PHE A 69 6.41 -12.90 -0.15
C PHE A 69 6.94 -11.50 0.22
N ILE A 70 7.28 -10.65 -0.75
CA ILE A 70 8.04 -9.39 -0.48
C ILE A 70 7.14 -8.13 -0.50
N HIS A 71 5.94 -8.20 -1.09
CA HIS A 71 5.07 -7.02 -1.23
C HIS A 71 4.69 -6.41 0.13
N TRP A 72 4.40 -7.28 1.11
CA TRP A 72 3.87 -6.87 2.41
C TRP A 72 4.79 -5.89 3.17
N PRO A 73 6.05 -6.21 3.48
CA PRO A 73 6.91 -5.27 4.22
C PRO A 73 7.24 -3.99 3.45
N ILE A 74 7.30 -4.04 2.12
CA ILE A 74 7.61 -2.87 1.29
C ILE A 74 6.50 -1.82 1.37
N ASP A 75 5.23 -2.24 1.33
CA ASP A 75 4.11 -1.29 1.43
C ASP A 75 4.08 -0.58 2.80
N PHE A 76 4.51 -1.26 3.88
CA PHE A 76 4.68 -0.64 5.19
C PHE A 76 5.83 0.37 5.23
N LEU A 77 6.98 0.04 4.63
CA LEU A 77 8.11 0.96 4.55
C LEU A 77 7.71 2.25 3.83
N MET A 78 6.96 2.12 2.72
CA MET A 78 6.46 3.27 1.98
C MET A 78 5.48 4.10 2.81
N PHE A 79 4.58 3.47 3.58
CA PHE A 79 3.70 4.18 4.51
C PHE A 79 4.49 5.05 5.51
N VAL A 80 5.55 4.49 6.13
CA VAL A 80 6.39 5.22 7.06
C VAL A 80 7.11 6.39 6.38
N MET A 81 7.67 6.18 5.19
CA MET A 81 8.35 7.23 4.43
C MET A 81 7.40 8.39 4.06
N TYR A 82 6.16 8.08 3.66
CA TYR A 82 5.13 9.09 3.37
C TYR A 82 4.66 9.84 4.62
N MET A 83 4.56 9.17 5.78
CA MET A 83 4.24 9.85 7.06
C MET A 83 5.37 10.80 7.50
N ILE A 84 6.63 10.42 7.29
CA ILE A 84 7.77 11.31 7.51
C ILE A 84 7.66 12.52 6.57
N ALA A 85 7.42 12.30 5.27
CA ALA A 85 7.26 13.38 4.30
C ALA A 85 6.14 14.34 4.70
N PHE A 86 4.97 13.83 5.10
CA PHE A 86 3.87 14.62 5.63
C PHE A 86 4.30 15.49 6.83
N GLY A 87 5.02 14.92 7.80
CA GLY A 87 5.54 15.67 8.94
C GLY A 87 6.50 16.80 8.53
N LEU A 88 7.37 16.55 7.56
CA LEU A 88 8.29 17.56 7.01
C LEU A 88 7.55 18.70 6.30
N LEU A 89 6.46 18.39 5.58
CA LEU A 89 5.64 19.37 4.88
C LEU A 89 4.83 20.23 5.87
N VAL A 90 4.29 19.64 6.93
CA VAL A 90 3.56 20.37 7.98
C VAL A 90 4.48 21.31 8.75
N ASP A 91 5.69 20.87 9.10
CA ASP A 91 6.70 21.73 9.76
C ASP A 91 7.09 22.93 8.89
N PHE A 92 7.08 22.78 7.57
CA PHE A 92 7.31 23.89 6.65
C PHE A 92 6.15 24.90 6.63
N ILE A 93 4.90 24.46 6.79
CA ILE A 93 3.70 25.32 6.69
C ILE A 93 3.41 26.05 8.01
N ALA A 94 3.75 25.46 9.15
CA ALA A 94 3.55 26.06 10.47
C ALA A 94 4.06 27.53 10.62
N PRO A 95 5.26 27.91 10.13
CA PRO A 95 5.75 29.28 10.23
C PRO A 95 5.15 30.26 9.21
N LEU A 96 4.48 29.79 8.15
CA LEU A 96 4.09 30.63 7.01
C LEU A 96 2.79 31.45 7.23
N ASN A 97 2.18 31.43 8.42
CA ASN A 97 0.87 32.07 8.72
C ASN A 97 -0.21 31.80 7.65
N CYS A 98 -0.05 30.69 6.94
CA CYS A 98 -1.05 30.10 6.08
C CYS A 98 -2.12 29.50 7.00
N GLY A 99 -3.26 30.17 7.14
CA GLY A 99 -4.34 29.77 8.06
C GLY A 99 -4.68 28.28 8.05
N SER A 100 -5.31 27.81 9.13
CA SER A 100 -5.55 26.38 9.45
C SER A 100 -5.83 25.47 8.25
N ILE A 101 -5.26 24.26 8.26
CA ILE A 101 -5.37 23.19 7.24
C ILE A 101 -6.85 22.84 6.93
N PHE A 102 -7.79 23.21 7.79
CA PHE A 102 -9.23 22.97 7.61
C PHE A 102 -10.05 24.23 7.31
N ASN A 103 -9.42 25.39 7.12
CA ASN A 103 -10.12 26.61 6.72
C ASN A 103 -10.23 26.66 5.18
N TRP A 104 -11.45 26.44 4.67
CA TRP A 104 -11.83 26.49 3.24
C TRP A 104 -12.33 27.88 2.80
N TYR A 105 -12.31 28.87 3.69
CA TYR A 105 -12.73 30.25 3.40
C TYR A 105 -11.61 31.00 2.66
N GLY A 106 -11.41 30.68 1.37
CA GLY A 106 -10.36 31.30 0.54
C GLY A 106 -9.78 30.45 -0.60
N VAL A 107 -10.42 29.33 -0.96
CA VAL A 107 -9.94 28.39 -1.99
C VAL A 107 -9.83 29.02 -3.40
N PHE A 108 -10.44 30.19 -3.63
CA PHE A 108 -10.36 30.94 -4.90
C PHE A 108 -9.30 32.07 -4.92
N GLY A 109 -8.42 32.15 -3.92
CA GLY A 109 -7.30 33.10 -3.91
C GLY A 109 -6.05 32.52 -4.56
N SER A 110 -5.47 33.23 -5.54
CA SER A 110 -4.26 32.91 -6.32
C SER A 110 -2.94 32.86 -5.52
N SER A 111 -2.97 32.28 -4.32
CA SER A 111 -1.82 32.29 -3.40
C SER A 111 -1.11 30.94 -3.39
N ALA A 112 0.23 30.98 -3.35
CA ALA A 112 1.09 29.80 -3.23
C ALA A 112 0.68 28.88 -2.06
N CYS A 113 0.09 29.46 -1.01
CA CYS A 113 -0.45 28.80 0.17
C CYS A 113 -1.45 27.65 -0.13
N ALA A 114 -2.37 27.84 -1.09
CA ALA A 114 -3.35 26.82 -1.45
C ALA A 114 -2.70 25.61 -2.14
N ARG A 115 -1.63 25.81 -2.91
CA ARG A 115 -0.89 24.74 -3.58
C ARG A 115 -0.18 23.83 -2.58
N TRP A 116 0.50 24.42 -1.58
CA TRP A 116 1.18 23.66 -0.52
C TRP A 116 0.20 22.81 0.30
N LYS A 117 -0.98 23.36 0.59
CA LYS A 117 -2.03 22.68 1.34
C LYS A 117 -2.55 21.43 0.61
N SER A 118 -2.74 21.54 -0.71
CA SER A 118 -3.15 20.41 -1.54
C SER A 118 -2.08 19.31 -1.56
N ASP A 119 -0.80 19.67 -1.69
CA ASP A 119 0.31 18.71 -1.70
C ASP A 119 0.40 17.89 -0.40
N VAL A 120 0.19 18.53 0.75
CA VAL A 120 0.11 17.88 2.07
C VAL A 120 -1.05 16.88 2.15
N ALA A 121 -2.21 17.24 1.60
CA ALA A 121 -3.37 16.36 1.60
C ALA A 121 -3.11 15.12 0.73
N PHE A 122 -2.55 15.29 -0.46
CA PHE A 122 -2.27 14.15 -1.36
C PHE A 122 -1.19 13.22 -0.81
N THR A 123 -0.17 13.75 -0.13
CA THR A 123 0.84 12.91 0.57
C THR A 123 0.22 12.10 1.70
N PHE A 124 -0.72 12.66 2.46
CA PHE A 124 -1.46 11.92 3.47
C PHE A 124 -2.37 10.84 2.87
N LEU A 125 -3.08 11.15 1.77
CA LEU A 125 -3.88 10.14 1.08
C LEU A 125 -3.00 8.99 0.54
N ALA A 126 -1.85 9.30 -0.04
CA ALA A 126 -0.92 8.29 -0.53
C ALA A 126 -0.51 7.31 0.59
N SER A 127 -0.22 7.83 1.80
CA SER A 127 0.13 6.98 2.95
C SER A 127 -0.99 6.01 3.31
N LEU A 128 -2.25 6.44 3.31
CA LEU A 128 -3.41 5.60 3.59
C LEU A 128 -3.58 4.48 2.55
N PHE A 129 -3.32 4.74 1.27
CA PHE A 129 -3.38 3.72 0.22
C PHE A 129 -2.28 2.66 0.37
N PHE A 130 -1.07 3.06 0.76
CA PHE A 130 0.01 2.12 1.11
C PHE A 130 -0.35 1.30 2.36
N LEU A 131 -0.94 1.91 3.38
CA LEU A 131 -1.41 1.22 4.59
C LEU A 131 -2.53 0.21 4.28
N GLY A 132 -3.48 0.58 3.43
CA GLY A 132 -4.55 -0.32 2.99
C GLY A 132 -4.01 -1.54 2.24
N SER A 133 -3.03 -1.32 1.37
CA SER A 133 -2.33 -2.38 0.63
C SER A 133 -1.58 -3.32 1.57
N PHE A 134 -0.89 -2.77 2.58
CA PHE A 134 -0.23 -3.53 3.63
C PHE A 134 -1.21 -4.40 4.43
N LEU A 135 -2.29 -3.82 4.94
CA LEU A 135 -3.29 -4.52 5.76
C LEU A 135 -3.95 -5.67 4.99
N LEU A 136 -4.28 -5.46 3.72
CA LEU A 136 -4.85 -6.50 2.87
C LEU A 136 -3.83 -7.63 2.63
N GLY A 137 -2.56 -7.29 2.41
CA GLY A 137 -1.46 -8.23 2.27
C GLY A 137 -1.26 -9.12 3.52
N THR A 138 -1.20 -8.52 4.72
CA THR A 138 -1.08 -9.30 5.97
C THR A 138 -2.33 -10.09 6.26
N TYR A 139 -3.52 -9.56 5.96
CA TYR A 139 -4.76 -10.31 6.17
C TYR A 139 -4.78 -11.61 5.36
N ILE A 140 -4.40 -11.55 4.08
CA ILE A 140 -4.31 -12.75 3.23
C ILE A 140 -3.20 -13.68 3.73
N HIS A 141 -2.04 -13.14 4.09
CA HIS A 141 -0.93 -13.95 4.62
C HIS A 141 -1.33 -14.70 5.90
N TYR A 142 -1.90 -13.98 6.87
CA TYR A 142 -2.37 -14.52 8.14
C TYR A 142 -3.44 -15.59 7.93
N ARG A 143 -4.43 -15.32 7.07
CA ARG A 143 -5.48 -16.29 6.70
C ARG A 143 -4.91 -17.56 6.10
N ASN A 144 -3.93 -17.46 5.19
CA ASN A 144 -3.31 -18.62 4.57
C ASN A 144 -2.48 -19.44 5.58
N ARG A 145 -1.84 -18.79 6.57
CA ARG A 145 -1.11 -19.49 7.65
C ARG A 145 -2.05 -20.29 8.55
N HIS A 146 -3.24 -19.77 8.87
CA HIS A 146 -4.21 -20.49 9.69
C HIS A 146 -4.78 -21.75 9.03
N THR A 147 -4.95 -21.74 7.71
CA THR A 147 -5.42 -22.93 6.98
C THR A 147 -4.38 -24.06 6.95
N VAL A 148 -3.08 -23.77 7.04
CA VAL A 148 -2.01 -24.78 7.01
C VAL A 148 -1.82 -25.46 8.37
N VAL A 149 -2.15 -24.79 9.48
CA VAL A 149 -2.05 -25.37 10.84
C VAL A 149 -3.13 -26.43 11.11
N THR A 150 -4.22 -26.45 10.34
CA THR A 150 -5.26 -27.50 10.45
C THR A 150 -4.97 -28.79 9.67
N ASP A 151 -3.86 -28.88 8.92
CA ASP A 151 -3.43 -30.10 8.23
C ASP A 151 -2.20 -30.73 8.91
N GLN A 152 -2.21 -30.85 10.24
CA GLN A 152 -1.27 -31.75 10.92
C GLN A 152 -1.74 -33.20 10.69
N PRO A 153 -0.94 -34.07 10.05
CA PRO A 153 -1.29 -35.47 9.90
C PRO A 153 -1.20 -36.12 11.28
N ALA A 154 -2.33 -36.33 11.94
CA ALA A 154 -2.42 -37.22 13.09
C ALA A 154 -2.28 -38.67 12.61
N ASN A 155 -1.05 -39.05 12.27
CA ASN A 155 -0.62 -40.44 12.20
C ASN A 155 -0.17 -40.87 13.61
N ASN A 156 -1.13 -40.99 14.52
CA ASN A 156 -1.01 -41.77 15.73
C ASN A 156 -2.40 -42.24 16.13
N GLY A 157 -2.55 -43.56 16.25
CA GLY A 157 -3.83 -44.22 16.34
C GLY A 157 -4.69 -43.72 17.49
N GLN A 158 -5.93 -43.37 17.17
CA GLN A 158 -7.04 -43.52 18.11
C GLN A 158 -8.36 -43.68 17.36
N GLN A 159 -8.78 -44.93 17.32
CA GLN A 159 -10.13 -45.36 17.00
C GLN A 159 -11.07 -44.87 18.11
N SER A 160 -12.02 -44.00 17.78
CA SER A 160 -13.22 -43.80 18.61
C SER A 160 -14.41 -43.35 17.78
N ASN A 161 -15.45 -44.17 17.83
CA ASN A 161 -16.78 -44.02 17.24
C ASN A 161 -17.42 -42.64 17.48
N GLY A 162 -18.12 -42.11 16.48
CA GLY A 162 -19.04 -40.98 16.70
C GLY A 162 -19.47 -40.27 15.41
N LEU A 163 -20.76 -40.37 15.11
CA LEU A 163 -21.49 -39.80 13.98
C LEU A 163 -21.11 -38.34 13.65
N GLY A 164 -20.79 -38.05 12.37
CA GLY A 164 -20.79 -36.66 11.90
C GLY A 164 -20.09 -36.42 10.57
N GLY A 165 -20.88 -36.26 9.50
CA GLY A 165 -20.50 -35.45 8.33
C GLY A 165 -19.67 -36.16 7.26
N ALA A 166 -20.37 -36.71 6.27
CA ALA A 166 -19.79 -37.23 5.03
C ALA A 166 -18.96 -36.17 4.28
N ARG A 167 -17.63 -36.20 4.45
CA ARG A 167 -16.67 -35.50 3.58
C ARG A 167 -16.71 -36.16 2.20
N LYS A 168 -17.06 -35.34 1.21
CA LYS A 168 -17.24 -35.71 -0.21
C LYS A 168 -15.97 -36.39 -0.75
N LYS A 169 -16.09 -37.68 -1.04
CA LYS A 169 -15.08 -38.49 -1.72
C LYS A 169 -15.12 -38.17 -3.22
N TRP A 170 -14.21 -37.31 -3.66
CA TRP A 170 -14.07 -36.98 -5.08
C TRP A 170 -13.21 -38.03 -5.79
N TYR A 171 -13.95 -38.88 -6.51
CA TYR A 171 -13.61 -39.64 -7.71
C TYR A 171 -12.56 -40.78 -7.68
N ARG A 172 -13.16 -41.97 -7.77
CA ARG A 172 -12.66 -43.26 -8.27
C ARG A 172 -12.51 -43.19 -9.80
N SER A 173 -11.50 -43.84 -10.39
CA SER A 173 -11.68 -44.99 -11.32
C SER A 173 -10.53 -45.22 -12.32
N ARG A 174 -10.20 -46.51 -12.46
CA ARG A 174 -9.53 -47.24 -13.57
C ARG A 174 -8.00 -47.13 -13.65
N ALA A 175 -7.25 -48.23 -13.77
CA ALA A 175 -7.57 -49.51 -14.41
C ALA A 175 -6.93 -50.71 -13.69
N GLU A 176 -7.71 -51.79 -13.57
CA GLU A 176 -7.18 -53.15 -13.62
C GLU A 176 -7.92 -53.86 -14.76
N PRO A 177 -7.20 -54.57 -15.63
CA PRO A 177 -7.76 -55.80 -16.12
C PRO A 177 -6.78 -56.97 -15.95
N SER A 178 -7.36 -58.02 -15.35
CA SER A 178 -7.20 -59.44 -15.66
C SER A 178 -5.85 -60.12 -15.38
N ARG A 179 -5.90 -60.93 -14.30
CA ARG A 179 -5.44 -62.34 -14.27
C ARG A 179 -5.22 -62.92 -15.67
N ILE A 180 -4.02 -63.47 -15.91
CA ILE A 180 -3.74 -64.92 -16.00
C ILE A 180 -2.32 -65.15 -15.49
#